data_AF-A0A972RVQ8-F1
#
_entry.id   AF-A0A972RVQ8-F1
#
_cell.length_a   1.000
_cell.length_b   1.000
_cell.length_c   1.000
_cell.angle_alpha   90.00
_cell.angle_beta   90.00
_cell.angle_gamma   90.00
#
_symmetry.space_group_name_H-M   'P 1'
#
loop_
_entity.id
_entity.type
_entity.pdbx_description
1 polymer ?
#
loop_
_entity_poly.entity_id
_entity_poly.type
_entity_poly.pdbx_seq_one_letter_code
_entity_poly.pdbx_strand_id
1 'polypeptide(L)'
;IDAFVIGEGEEVIHDILDTYKAWRAAGTSREDLLWRLAQIWGVYVPRFYEPRYAPDGVFAGMTRRDPSLPFPIIKRIVPKLPPPPTRLIVPFISTVHSRFPIEIMRGCTRGCRYCHAGMVVRPVRERSVEEIVTAIEEGLRYTGFEEIGLLSLSSSDYSQILPLVQEVVRRFGQRHISISLPSLRIETFSVELMEALGTTRRRGFTLAPEAATERMRRIINKPISSEQLMETVREIYRRGWTTVKLYFMMGLPGETEDDVRAIAELARAVLREGRRVLGGRAKVHASVSTFVPKPHTPFQWATLDTMEAIRTKQALLRREMRGRGLKLSLNDPRESMVEAWLSRGDRRLAEVIYRAWQLGAKFDAWNDHLAYDAWLQAFREAGLDPHFYVHRPRPIDEPFPWDHISIGVTRQYLTQDYLWSQEGRTRIDCRQRCFACGILPTFNALRYEHPGDYWKCPEIKRPPKRVPFVRGPVLREMALATDEG
;
A
#
# COMPACT_ATOMS: atom_id res chain seq x y z
N ILE A 1 24.62 -0.17 -1.84
CA ILE A 1 23.57 -0.79 -2.69
C ILE A 1 23.82 -0.30 -4.11
N ASP A 2 23.86 -1.21 -5.08
CA ASP A 2 24.23 -0.90 -6.46
C ASP A 2 23.03 -0.56 -7.33
N ALA A 3 21.97 -1.36 -7.24
CA ALA A 3 20.74 -1.19 -8.00
C ALA A 3 19.53 -1.53 -7.13
N PHE A 4 18.42 -0.85 -7.38
CA PHE A 4 17.12 -1.12 -6.82
C PHE A 4 16.15 -1.49 -7.93
N VAL A 5 15.40 -2.57 -7.75
CA VAL A 5 14.23 -2.86 -8.59
C VAL A 5 13.04 -2.11 -8.01
N ILE A 6 12.45 -1.24 -8.83
CA ILE A 6 11.25 -0.48 -8.48
C ILE A 6 10.05 -1.17 -9.14
N GLY A 7 9.13 -1.67 -8.31
CA GLY A 7 7.93 -2.35 -8.78
C GLY A 7 8.06 -3.87 -8.69
N GLU A 8 7.65 -4.56 -9.76
CA GLU A 8 7.47 -6.01 -9.79
C GLU A 8 8.70 -6.74 -10.32
N GLY A 9 9.07 -7.82 -9.63
CA GLY A 9 10.38 -8.48 -9.74
C GLY A 9 10.42 -9.65 -10.71
N GLU A 10 9.25 -10.14 -11.13
CA GLU A 10 9.11 -11.43 -11.80
C GLU A 10 9.84 -11.50 -13.14
N GLU A 11 9.76 -10.45 -13.96
CA GLU A 11 10.44 -10.42 -15.27
C GLU A 11 11.82 -9.75 -15.21
N VAL A 12 11.97 -8.68 -14.44
CA VAL A 12 13.21 -7.88 -14.38
C VAL A 12 14.41 -8.66 -13.87
N ILE A 13 14.19 -9.69 -13.05
CA ILE A 13 15.29 -10.53 -12.59
C ILE A 13 15.99 -11.22 -13.75
N HIS A 14 15.27 -11.59 -14.82
CA HIS A 14 15.85 -12.20 -16.02
C HIS A 14 16.71 -11.18 -16.77
N ASP A 15 16.20 -9.96 -16.99
CA ASP A 15 16.94 -8.88 -17.66
C ASP A 15 18.24 -8.54 -16.92
N ILE A 16 18.20 -8.51 -15.59
CA ILE A 16 19.38 -8.27 -14.74
C ILE A 16 20.39 -9.40 -14.88
N LEU A 17 19.94 -10.65 -14.85
CA LEU A 17 20.82 -11.81 -14.98
C LEU A 17 21.48 -11.87 -16.36
N ASP A 18 20.73 -11.59 -17.42
CA ASP A 18 21.26 -11.60 -18.78
C ASP A 18 22.24 -10.45 -19.00
N THR A 19 21.94 -9.25 -18.47
CA THR A 19 22.86 -8.12 -18.46
C THR A 19 24.15 -8.46 -17.70
N TYR A 20 24.05 -9.10 -16.54
CA TYR A 20 25.21 -9.50 -15.74
C TYR A 20 26.06 -10.56 -16.46
N LYS A 21 25.43 -11.58 -17.08
CA LYS A 21 26.13 -12.61 -17.86
C LYS A 21 26.87 -11.99 -19.06
N ALA A 22 26.21 -11.11 -19.80
CA ALA A 22 26.82 -10.42 -20.94
C ALA A 22 28.02 -9.55 -20.50
N TRP A 23 27.88 -8.82 -19.39
CA TRP A 23 28.99 -8.06 -18.80
C TRP A 23 30.15 -8.97 -18.37
N ARG A 24 29.87 -10.09 -17.69
CA ARG A 24 30.88 -11.07 -17.28
C ARG A 24 31.64 -11.66 -18.46
N ALA A 25 30.96 -11.92 -19.57
CA ALA A 25 31.58 -12.43 -20.80
C ALA A 25 32.44 -11.37 -21.51
N ALA A 26 31.98 -10.10 -21.50
CA ALA A 26 32.72 -9.00 -22.11
C ALA A 26 33.95 -8.56 -21.29
N GLY A 27 33.97 -8.83 -19.97
CA GLY A 27 35.08 -8.50 -19.09
C GLY A 27 35.31 -6.99 -18.91
N THR A 28 34.27 -6.16 -19.11
CA THR A 28 34.36 -4.70 -19.05
C THR A 28 34.28 -4.17 -17.60
N SER A 29 34.40 -2.85 -17.43
CA SER A 29 34.44 -2.22 -16.11
C SER A 29 33.13 -2.39 -15.32
N ARG A 30 33.20 -2.27 -13.99
CA ARG A 30 31.99 -2.28 -13.15
C ARG A 30 31.06 -1.09 -13.45
N GLU A 31 31.60 0.05 -13.86
CA GLU A 31 30.79 1.22 -14.24
C GLU A 31 29.92 0.89 -15.47
N ASP A 32 30.45 0.13 -16.44
CA ASP A 32 29.68 -0.36 -17.60
C ASP A 32 28.54 -1.29 -17.18
N LEU A 33 28.77 -2.22 -16.22
CA LEU A 33 27.68 -3.03 -15.64
C LEU A 33 26.58 -2.14 -15.05
N LEU A 34 26.97 -1.20 -14.18
CA LEU A 34 26.00 -0.32 -13.50
C LEU A 34 25.21 0.49 -14.53
N TRP A 35 25.88 1.02 -15.56
CA TRP A 35 25.24 1.79 -16.62
C TRP A 35 24.24 0.93 -17.40
N ARG A 36 24.61 -0.29 -17.80
CA ARG A 36 23.70 -1.23 -18.47
C ARG A 36 22.50 -1.60 -17.60
N LEU A 37 22.72 -1.85 -16.31
CA LEU A 37 21.63 -2.12 -15.37
C LEU A 37 20.67 -0.92 -15.27
N ALA A 38 21.18 0.30 -15.31
CA ALA A 38 20.38 1.52 -15.24
C ALA A 38 19.51 1.77 -16.49
N GLN A 39 19.79 1.09 -17.61
CA GLN A 39 18.96 1.10 -18.82
C GLN A 39 17.75 0.16 -18.73
N ILE A 40 17.75 -0.79 -17.78
CA ILE A 40 16.65 -1.75 -17.61
C ILE A 40 15.43 -1.04 -17.03
N TRP A 41 14.27 -1.19 -17.68
CA TRP A 41 13.02 -0.62 -17.18
C TRP A 41 12.72 -1.10 -15.74
N GLY A 42 12.51 -0.11 -14.85
CA GLY A 42 12.23 -0.33 -13.43
C GLY A 42 13.48 -0.43 -12.56
N VAL A 43 14.69 -0.38 -13.12
CA VAL A 43 15.93 -0.44 -12.33
C VAL A 43 16.44 0.98 -12.06
N TYR A 44 16.61 1.28 -10.77
CA TYR A 44 17.22 2.52 -10.29
C TYR A 44 18.63 2.25 -9.80
N VAL A 45 19.62 2.90 -10.40
CA VAL A 45 21.04 2.80 -10.02
C VAL A 45 21.47 4.14 -9.41
N PRO A 46 21.55 4.26 -8.06
CA PRO A 46 21.81 5.53 -7.38
C PRO A 46 23.04 6.29 -7.85
N ARG A 47 24.07 5.57 -8.30
CA ARG A 47 25.36 6.11 -8.74
C ARG A 47 25.25 7.19 -9.81
N PHE A 48 24.21 7.14 -10.64
CA PHE A 48 23.98 8.07 -11.76
C PHE A 48 22.99 9.20 -11.46
N TYR A 49 22.51 9.33 -10.22
CA TYR A 49 21.54 10.36 -9.84
C TYR A 49 22.04 11.16 -8.64
N GLU A 50 22.10 12.47 -8.80
CA GLU A 50 22.64 13.41 -7.82
C GLU A 50 21.54 14.26 -7.18
N PRO A 51 21.41 14.22 -5.85
CA PRO A 51 20.48 15.09 -5.15
C PRO A 51 21.05 16.52 -5.10
N ARG A 52 20.16 17.51 -5.20
CA ARG A 52 20.45 18.92 -4.98
C ARG A 52 19.70 19.39 -3.74
N TYR A 53 20.35 20.24 -2.95
CA TYR A 53 19.79 20.81 -1.73
C TYR A 53 19.91 22.33 -1.79
N ALA A 54 18.92 23.02 -1.21
CA ALA A 54 18.98 24.44 -0.94
C ALA A 54 19.94 24.74 0.23
N PRO A 55 20.35 26.01 0.44
CA PRO A 55 21.27 26.37 1.53
C PRO A 55 20.79 26.00 2.94
N ASP A 56 19.48 25.91 3.14
CA ASP A 56 18.82 25.48 4.38
C ASP A 56 18.76 23.95 4.54
N GLY A 57 19.34 23.20 3.59
CA GLY A 57 19.35 21.74 3.59
C GLY A 57 18.05 21.11 3.09
N VAL A 58 17.07 21.88 2.62
CA VAL A 58 15.85 21.33 2.00
C VAL A 58 16.19 20.73 0.64
N PHE A 59 15.65 19.54 0.36
CA PHE A 59 15.82 18.91 -0.94
C PHE A 59 15.23 19.80 -2.04
N ALA A 60 16.01 20.09 -3.07
CA ALA A 60 15.65 20.98 -4.18
C ALA A 60 15.43 20.23 -5.50
N GLY A 61 15.77 18.94 -5.57
CA GLY A 61 15.54 18.10 -6.74
C GLY A 61 16.64 17.06 -6.97
N MET A 62 16.48 16.28 -8.03
CA MET A 62 17.45 15.26 -8.45
C MET A 62 17.86 15.53 -9.90
N THR A 63 19.14 15.36 -10.21
CA THR A 63 19.66 15.37 -11.59
C THR A 63 20.20 14.00 -11.95
N ARG A 64 20.11 13.64 -13.24
CA ARG A 64 20.80 12.46 -13.79
C ARG A 64 22.14 12.88 -14.38
N ARG A 65 23.19 12.11 -14.14
CA ARG A 65 24.53 12.36 -14.69
C ARG A 65 24.60 12.12 -16.20
N ASP A 66 23.78 11.22 -16.70
CA ASP A 66 23.70 10.86 -18.12
C ASP A 66 22.26 11.10 -18.63
N PRO A 67 22.06 11.97 -19.64
CA PRO A 67 20.75 12.24 -20.23
C PRO A 67 20.03 11.05 -20.84
N SER A 68 20.75 9.99 -21.22
CA SER A 68 20.18 8.76 -21.78
C SER A 68 19.44 7.92 -20.74
N LEU A 69 19.73 8.11 -19.45
CA LEU A 69 19.12 7.32 -18.38
C LEU A 69 17.69 7.77 -18.06
N PRO A 70 16.79 6.85 -17.66
CA PRO A 70 15.41 7.16 -17.33
C PRO A 70 15.28 8.23 -16.22
N PHE A 71 14.47 9.25 -16.46
CA PHE A 71 14.09 10.20 -15.40
C PHE A 71 12.69 10.75 -15.69
N PRO A 72 11.67 10.43 -14.86
CA PRO A 72 11.75 9.59 -13.67
C PRO A 72 11.96 8.09 -13.99
N ILE A 73 12.40 7.32 -12.99
CA ILE A 73 12.41 5.85 -13.05
C ILE A 73 10.97 5.37 -12.87
N ILE A 74 10.38 4.85 -13.94
CA ILE A 74 9.01 4.30 -13.91
C ILE A 74 9.07 2.88 -13.36
N LYS A 75 8.25 2.58 -12.35
CA LYS A 75 8.15 1.24 -11.77
C LYS A 75 7.83 0.20 -12.86
N ARG A 76 8.35 -1.01 -12.69
CA ARG A 76 7.97 -2.16 -13.50
C ARG A 76 6.67 -2.78 -12.99
N ILE A 77 5.84 -3.23 -13.92
CA ILE A 77 4.66 -4.05 -13.64
C ILE A 77 4.55 -5.17 -14.67
N VAL A 78 4.00 -6.31 -14.28
CA VAL A 78 3.55 -7.35 -15.19
C VAL A 78 2.10 -7.05 -15.66
N PRO A 79 1.79 -7.14 -16.95
CA PRO A 79 0.45 -6.83 -17.46
C PRO A 79 -0.60 -7.84 -16.95
N LYS A 80 -0.23 -9.12 -16.93
CA LYS A 80 -1.00 -10.24 -16.38
C LYS A 80 -0.15 -10.89 -15.29
N LEU A 81 -0.78 -11.31 -14.20
CA LEU A 81 -0.06 -12.00 -13.15
C LEU A 81 0.49 -13.34 -13.68
N PRO A 82 1.75 -13.72 -13.34
CA PRO A 82 2.31 -14.96 -13.81
C PRO A 82 1.59 -16.16 -13.19
N PRO A 83 1.74 -17.36 -13.80
CA PRO A 83 1.22 -18.58 -13.21
C PRO A 83 1.65 -18.73 -11.75
N PRO A 84 0.74 -19.11 -10.84
CA PRO A 84 1.07 -19.28 -9.43
C PRO A 84 2.07 -20.44 -9.24
N PRO A 85 3.03 -20.32 -8.31
CA PRO A 85 3.95 -21.41 -8.01
C PRO A 85 3.20 -22.54 -7.27
N THR A 86 3.24 -23.75 -7.82
CA THR A 86 2.56 -24.93 -7.24
C THR A 86 3.52 -25.90 -6.56
N ARG A 87 4.81 -25.87 -6.90
CA ARG A 87 5.85 -26.73 -6.31
C ARG A 87 6.67 -25.97 -5.27
N LEU A 88 6.09 -25.77 -4.10
CA LEU A 88 6.72 -25.03 -3.01
C LEU A 88 7.70 -25.93 -2.23
N ILE A 89 8.77 -25.33 -1.71
CA ILE A 89 9.65 -26.00 -0.76
C ILE A 89 8.89 -26.19 0.55
N VAL A 90 8.72 -27.43 0.99
CA VAL A 90 8.09 -27.77 2.27
C VAL A 90 9.18 -27.84 3.36
N PRO A 91 9.17 -26.93 4.35
CA PRO A 91 10.19 -26.90 5.39
C PRO A 91 9.96 -28.01 6.42
N PHE A 92 11.05 -28.60 6.95
CA PHE A 92 11.00 -29.54 8.08
C PHE A 92 10.84 -28.85 9.45
N ILE A 93 10.54 -27.55 9.46
CA ILE A 93 10.34 -26.72 10.65
C ILE A 93 9.00 -25.99 10.56
N SER A 94 8.45 -25.62 11.71
CA SER A 94 7.29 -24.73 11.73
C SER A 94 7.68 -23.37 11.16
N THR A 95 6.91 -22.89 10.18
CA THR A 95 7.08 -21.55 9.61
C THR A 95 5.91 -20.65 10.01
N VAL A 96 6.15 -19.34 9.97
CA VAL A 96 5.15 -18.30 10.31
C VAL A 96 3.85 -18.45 9.50
N HIS A 97 3.94 -18.99 8.28
CA HIS A 97 2.80 -19.29 7.42
C HIS A 97 2.86 -20.74 6.93
N SER A 98 2.45 -21.68 7.79
CA SER A 98 2.37 -23.11 7.47
C SER A 98 1.09 -23.46 6.68
N ARG A 99 0.96 -22.89 5.47
CA ARG A 99 -0.22 -23.02 4.59
C ARG A 99 0.17 -22.86 3.14
N PHE A 100 -0.64 -23.37 2.20
CA PHE A 100 -0.47 -23.13 0.77
C PHE A 100 -0.89 -21.68 0.42
N PRO A 101 0.03 -20.78 0.06
CA PRO A 101 -0.29 -19.41 -0.31
C PRO A 101 -0.65 -19.30 -1.79
N ILE A 102 -1.74 -18.60 -2.11
CA ILE A 102 -2.06 -18.24 -3.49
C ILE A 102 -2.52 -16.79 -3.59
N GLU A 103 -1.84 -16.00 -4.43
CA GLU A 103 -2.23 -14.61 -4.70
C GLU A 103 -3.45 -14.57 -5.61
N ILE A 104 -4.61 -14.16 -5.11
CA ILE A 104 -5.85 -14.12 -5.90
C ILE A 104 -6.00 -12.82 -6.69
N MET A 105 -5.41 -11.73 -6.18
CA MET A 105 -5.38 -10.43 -6.82
C MET A 105 -4.20 -9.60 -6.32
N ARG A 106 -3.73 -8.68 -7.16
CA ARG A 106 -2.67 -7.74 -6.86
C ARG A 106 -3.16 -6.30 -7.00
N GLY A 107 -2.84 -5.45 -6.03
CA GLY A 107 -3.29 -4.06 -5.96
C GLY A 107 -4.57 -3.88 -5.13
N CYS A 108 -4.99 -2.63 -4.94
CA CYS A 108 -6.25 -2.28 -4.27
C CYS A 108 -6.87 -1.02 -4.90
N THR A 109 -8.20 -0.98 -5.07
CA THR A 109 -8.91 0.14 -5.70
C THR A 109 -9.41 1.20 -4.72
N ARG A 110 -9.43 0.88 -3.43
CA ARG A 110 -10.11 1.66 -2.37
C ARG A 110 -9.52 3.05 -2.12
N GLY A 111 -8.23 3.24 -2.40
CA GLY A 111 -7.60 4.56 -2.33
C GLY A 111 -7.59 5.17 -0.94
N CYS A 112 -7.37 4.37 0.11
CA CYS A 112 -7.13 4.90 1.46
C CYS A 112 -5.91 5.84 1.44
N ARG A 113 -6.03 7.05 1.99
CA ARG A 113 -5.04 8.14 1.83
C ARG A 113 -3.70 7.94 2.52
N TYR A 114 -3.66 7.05 3.50
CA TYR A 114 -2.47 6.65 4.23
C TYR A 114 -1.78 5.41 3.61
N CYS A 115 -2.47 4.67 2.75
CA CYS A 115 -2.06 3.33 2.36
C CYS A 115 -1.07 3.36 1.19
N HIS A 116 0.21 3.15 1.49
CA HIS A 116 1.28 3.04 0.50
C HIS A 116 0.98 1.99 -0.56
N ALA A 117 0.66 0.76 -0.15
CA ALA A 117 0.34 -0.35 -1.04
C ALA A 117 -0.86 -0.05 -1.97
N GLY A 118 -1.85 0.71 -1.47
CA GLY A 118 -3.01 1.13 -2.25
C GLY A 118 -2.71 2.11 -3.39
N MET A 119 -1.52 2.73 -3.38
CA MET A 119 -1.05 3.61 -4.45
C MET A 119 0.03 2.94 -5.31
N VAL A 120 1.09 2.40 -4.69
CA VAL A 120 2.26 1.89 -5.43
C VAL A 120 2.00 0.60 -6.20
N VAL A 121 0.99 -0.20 -5.83
CA VAL A 121 0.72 -1.51 -6.45
C VAL A 121 -0.37 -1.43 -7.55
N ARG A 122 -0.90 -0.23 -7.86
CA ARG A 122 -1.85 -0.05 -8.97
C ARG A 122 -1.19 -0.41 -10.32
N PRO A 123 -1.91 -0.97 -11.31
CA PRO A 123 -3.34 -1.28 -11.35
C PRO A 123 -3.74 -2.54 -10.57
N VAL A 124 -5.04 -2.70 -10.33
CA VAL A 124 -5.59 -3.97 -9.82
C VAL A 124 -5.65 -5.00 -10.93
N ARG A 125 -5.09 -6.18 -10.65
CA ARG A 125 -5.13 -7.37 -11.50
C ARG A 125 -5.64 -8.57 -10.69
N GLU A 126 -6.47 -9.39 -11.31
CA GLU A 126 -7.15 -10.52 -10.68
C GLU A 126 -6.85 -11.81 -11.45
N ARG A 127 -6.68 -12.94 -10.74
CA ARG A 127 -6.65 -14.28 -11.34
C ARG A 127 -8.08 -14.79 -11.54
N SER A 128 -8.27 -15.74 -12.47
CA SER A 128 -9.58 -16.40 -12.60
C SER A 128 -9.78 -17.42 -11.47
N VAL A 129 -11.05 -17.74 -11.17
CA VAL A 129 -11.37 -18.80 -10.20
C VAL A 129 -10.73 -20.13 -10.61
N GLU A 130 -10.80 -20.47 -11.90
CA GLU A 130 -10.25 -21.71 -12.44
C GLU A 130 -8.72 -21.80 -12.26
N GLU A 131 -8.00 -20.71 -12.55
CA GLU A 131 -6.54 -20.65 -12.37
C GLU A 131 -6.16 -20.87 -10.89
N ILE A 132 -6.90 -20.23 -9.99
CA ILE A 132 -6.68 -20.34 -8.54
C ILE A 132 -6.95 -21.77 -8.06
N VAL A 133 -8.09 -22.35 -8.43
CA VAL A 133 -8.50 -23.68 -7.98
C VAL A 133 -7.58 -24.77 -8.53
N THR A 134 -7.20 -24.68 -9.80
CA THR A 134 -6.22 -25.60 -10.43
C THR A 134 -4.88 -25.56 -9.70
N ALA A 135 -4.39 -24.36 -9.39
CA ALA A 135 -3.13 -24.20 -8.68
C ALA A 135 -3.18 -24.70 -7.23
N ILE A 136 -4.31 -24.51 -6.54
CA ILE A 136 -4.55 -25.12 -5.22
C ILE A 136 -4.51 -26.64 -5.34
N GLU A 137 -5.20 -27.23 -6.31
CA GLU A 137 -5.24 -28.68 -6.49
C GLU A 137 -3.85 -29.29 -6.72
N GLU A 138 -3.07 -28.66 -7.61
CA GLU A 138 -1.69 -29.08 -7.88
C GLU A 138 -0.79 -28.84 -6.66
N GLY A 139 -0.90 -27.67 -6.02
CA GLY A 139 -0.07 -27.29 -4.89
C GLY A 139 -0.25 -28.19 -3.68
N LEU A 140 -1.49 -28.51 -3.33
CA LEU A 140 -1.80 -29.43 -2.23
C LEU A 140 -1.26 -30.84 -2.49
N ARG A 141 -1.25 -31.29 -3.75
CA ARG A 141 -0.72 -32.61 -4.14
C ARG A 141 0.79 -32.73 -3.88
N TYR A 142 1.56 -31.67 -4.11
CA TYR A 142 3.00 -31.67 -3.88
C TYR A 142 3.40 -31.34 -2.44
N THR A 143 2.58 -30.56 -1.72
CA THR A 143 2.99 -29.98 -0.44
C THR A 143 2.33 -30.63 0.77
N GLY A 144 1.13 -31.21 0.62
CA GLY A 144 0.37 -31.78 1.73
C GLY A 144 -0.18 -30.75 2.74
N PHE A 145 -0.19 -29.45 2.41
CA PHE A 145 -0.75 -28.44 3.32
C PHE A 145 -2.24 -28.66 3.62
N GLU A 146 -2.66 -28.33 4.84
CA GLU A 146 -4.06 -28.45 5.30
C GLU A 146 -4.76 -27.08 5.45
N GLU A 147 -4.06 -25.99 5.10
CA GLU A 147 -4.60 -24.63 5.06
C GLU A 147 -4.27 -23.98 3.71
N ILE A 148 -5.22 -23.27 3.12
CA ILE A 148 -5.06 -22.44 1.93
C ILE A 148 -5.15 -20.97 2.35
N GLY A 149 -4.13 -20.18 2.03
CA GLY A 149 -4.14 -18.73 2.21
C GLY A 149 -4.44 -18.01 0.89
N LEU A 150 -5.62 -17.38 0.79
CA LEU A 150 -5.99 -16.56 -0.37
C LEU A 150 -5.45 -15.13 -0.20
N LEU A 151 -4.24 -14.90 -0.71
CA LEU A 151 -3.47 -13.68 -0.49
C LEU A 151 -3.92 -12.53 -1.40
N SER A 152 -4.12 -11.37 -0.79
CA SER A 152 -4.28 -10.09 -1.50
C SER A 152 -4.17 -8.91 -0.51
N LEU A 153 -4.21 -7.68 -1.03
CA LEU A 153 -4.33 -6.48 -0.19
C LEU A 153 -5.75 -6.28 0.38
N SER A 154 -6.76 -6.92 -0.20
CA SER A 154 -8.17 -6.80 0.22
C SER A 154 -9.00 -7.95 -0.39
N SER A 155 -9.02 -9.11 0.28
CA SER A 155 -9.55 -10.33 -0.36
C SER A 155 -11.05 -10.26 -0.62
N SER A 156 -11.80 -9.48 0.17
CA SER A 156 -13.22 -9.23 -0.07
C SER A 156 -13.49 -8.34 -1.29
N ASP A 157 -12.48 -7.61 -1.79
CA ASP A 157 -12.64 -6.78 -3.00
C ASP A 157 -12.39 -7.56 -4.30
N TYR A 158 -11.89 -8.80 -4.22
CA TYR A 158 -11.75 -9.67 -5.39
C TYR A 158 -13.12 -9.95 -6.00
N SER A 159 -13.27 -9.67 -7.30
CA SER A 159 -14.58 -9.61 -7.96
C SER A 159 -15.35 -10.94 -7.94
N GLN A 160 -14.66 -12.06 -7.75
CA GLN A 160 -15.25 -13.41 -7.69
C GLN A 160 -15.01 -14.11 -6.34
N ILE A 161 -14.91 -13.36 -5.23
CA ILE A 161 -14.55 -13.96 -3.92
C ILE A 161 -15.54 -15.01 -3.44
N LEU A 162 -16.85 -14.76 -3.56
CA LEU A 162 -17.86 -15.74 -3.15
C LEU A 162 -17.83 -16.99 -4.04
N PRO A 163 -17.86 -16.89 -5.38
CA PRO A 163 -17.67 -18.05 -6.26
C PRO A 163 -16.39 -18.83 -5.98
N LEU A 164 -15.27 -18.13 -5.73
CA LEU A 164 -13.99 -18.77 -5.41
C LEU A 164 -14.08 -19.59 -4.12
N VAL A 165 -14.57 -19.00 -3.03
CA VAL A 165 -14.67 -19.71 -1.74
C VAL A 165 -15.62 -20.89 -1.86
N GLN A 166 -16.76 -20.73 -2.52
CA GLN A 166 -17.70 -21.83 -2.77
C GLN A 166 -17.05 -22.97 -3.56
N GLU A 167 -16.28 -22.66 -4.61
CA GLU A 167 -15.62 -23.67 -5.42
C GLU A 167 -14.50 -24.39 -4.66
N VAL A 168 -13.72 -23.67 -3.85
CA VAL A 168 -12.71 -24.29 -2.96
C VAL A 168 -13.38 -25.19 -1.93
N VAL A 169 -14.46 -24.76 -1.28
CA VAL A 169 -15.22 -25.61 -0.34
C VAL A 169 -15.81 -26.83 -1.05
N ARG A 170 -16.37 -26.67 -2.25
CA ARG A 170 -16.94 -27.77 -3.04
C ARG A 170 -15.88 -28.82 -3.42
N ARG A 171 -14.70 -28.40 -3.88
CA ARG A 171 -13.63 -29.34 -4.30
C ARG A 171 -12.86 -29.94 -3.14
N PHE A 172 -12.66 -29.20 -2.05
CA PHE A 172 -11.72 -29.57 -0.99
C PHE A 172 -12.37 -29.74 0.40
N GLY A 173 -13.66 -29.48 0.56
CA GLY A 173 -14.33 -29.50 1.87
C GLY A 173 -14.33 -30.88 2.56
N GLN A 174 -14.30 -31.97 1.79
CA GLN A 174 -14.19 -33.34 2.33
C GLN A 174 -12.79 -33.68 2.87
N ARG A 175 -11.77 -32.89 2.51
CA ARG A 175 -10.37 -33.10 2.93
C ARG A 175 -10.01 -32.38 4.23
N HIS A 176 -10.99 -31.82 4.94
CA HIS A 176 -10.79 -31.00 6.14
C HIS A 176 -9.83 -29.81 5.94
N ILE A 177 -9.66 -29.34 4.71
CA ILE A 177 -8.79 -28.21 4.40
C ILE A 177 -9.44 -26.91 4.88
N SER A 178 -8.66 -26.10 5.59
CA SER A 178 -9.07 -24.78 6.05
C SER A 178 -8.75 -23.70 5.02
N ILE A 179 -9.64 -22.73 4.87
CA ILE A 179 -9.40 -21.53 4.05
C ILE A 179 -9.07 -20.38 4.98
N SER A 180 -8.11 -19.55 4.61
CA SER A 180 -7.69 -18.36 5.33
C SER A 180 -7.77 -17.14 4.42
N LEU A 181 -8.57 -16.16 4.83
CA LEU A 181 -8.71 -14.87 4.16
C LEU A 181 -8.03 -13.79 5.02
N PRO A 182 -6.78 -13.42 4.73
CA PRO A 182 -6.21 -12.21 5.30
C PRO A 182 -7.00 -10.97 4.82
N SER A 183 -6.98 -9.90 5.62
CA SER A 183 -7.36 -8.55 5.18
C SER A 183 -8.81 -8.40 4.67
N LEU A 184 -9.78 -8.75 5.52
CA LEU A 184 -11.22 -8.56 5.24
C LEU A 184 -11.66 -7.10 5.47
N ARG A 185 -12.32 -6.50 4.49
CA ARG A 185 -12.92 -5.16 4.60
C ARG A 185 -14.41 -5.25 4.90
N ILE A 186 -14.89 -4.42 5.81
CA ILE A 186 -16.31 -4.38 6.21
C ILE A 186 -17.22 -4.11 5.02
N GLU A 187 -16.82 -3.20 4.11
CA GLU A 187 -17.66 -2.73 3.01
C GLU A 187 -18.01 -3.80 1.98
N THR A 188 -17.18 -4.83 1.82
CA THR A 188 -17.36 -5.89 0.81
C THR A 188 -17.48 -7.28 1.40
N PHE A 189 -17.46 -7.38 2.72
CA PHE A 189 -17.60 -8.64 3.39
C PHE A 189 -19.08 -8.97 3.58
N SER A 190 -19.55 -10.00 2.88
CA SER A 190 -20.95 -10.40 2.89
C SER A 190 -21.22 -11.51 3.92
N VAL A 191 -22.49 -11.62 4.32
CA VAL A 191 -22.96 -12.68 5.24
C VAL A 191 -22.77 -14.07 4.62
N GLU A 192 -23.01 -14.20 3.33
CA GLU A 192 -22.84 -15.46 2.59
C GLU A 192 -21.36 -15.88 2.58
N LEU A 193 -20.44 -14.93 2.45
CA LEU A 193 -19.00 -15.20 2.55
C LEU A 193 -18.62 -15.64 3.97
N MET A 194 -19.24 -15.08 5.02
CA MET A 194 -19.04 -15.54 6.40
C MET A 194 -19.47 -16.99 6.58
N GLU A 195 -20.64 -17.34 6.04
CA GLU A 195 -21.23 -18.67 6.16
C GLU A 195 -20.43 -19.71 5.37
N ALA A 196 -19.96 -19.35 4.17
CA ALA A 196 -19.08 -20.20 3.36
C ALA A 196 -17.73 -20.49 4.06
N LEU A 197 -17.26 -19.59 4.93
CA LEU A 197 -16.06 -19.79 5.76
C LEU A 197 -16.33 -20.52 7.08
N GLY A 198 -17.60 -20.74 7.44
CA GLY A 198 -18.10 -21.05 8.79
C GLY A 198 -17.75 -22.42 9.39
N THR A 199 -16.84 -23.20 8.80
CA THR A 199 -16.50 -24.55 9.28
C THR A 199 -15.19 -24.63 10.06
N THR A 200 -14.38 -23.57 10.09
CA THR A 200 -13.07 -23.59 10.77
C THR A 200 -13.11 -22.91 12.14
N ARG A 201 -12.56 -23.58 13.18
CA ARG A 201 -12.49 -23.12 14.59
C ARG A 201 -11.76 -21.78 14.78
N ARG A 202 -12.38 -20.65 14.42
CA ARG A 202 -11.79 -19.31 14.59
C ARG A 202 -12.28 -18.65 15.88
N ARG A 203 -11.36 -18.39 16.81
CA ARG A 203 -11.68 -17.73 18.11
C ARG A 203 -11.89 -16.22 18.00
N GLY A 204 -11.44 -15.57 16.93
CA GLY A 204 -11.63 -14.13 16.76
C GLY A 204 -11.63 -13.64 15.32
N PHE A 205 -12.25 -12.47 15.13
CA PHE A 205 -12.44 -11.79 13.86
C PHE A 205 -11.79 -10.42 13.89
N THR A 206 -11.08 -10.02 12.84
CA THR A 206 -10.39 -8.72 12.77
C THR A 206 -11.14 -7.76 11.86
N LEU A 207 -11.45 -6.58 12.38
CA LEU A 207 -11.99 -5.45 11.65
C LEU A 207 -10.98 -4.30 11.70
N ALA A 208 -10.76 -3.64 10.58
CA ALA A 208 -9.91 -2.45 10.51
C ALA A 208 -10.78 -1.24 10.18
N PRO A 209 -11.44 -0.60 11.16
CA PRO A 209 -12.10 0.68 10.95
C PRO A 209 -11.10 1.82 10.73
N GLU A 210 -9.88 1.70 11.28
CA GLU A 210 -8.74 2.63 11.16
C GLU A 210 -8.93 3.97 11.86
N ALA A 211 -10.17 4.46 11.91
CA ALA A 211 -10.60 5.59 12.70
C ALA A 211 -12.00 5.36 13.29
N ALA A 212 -12.26 5.95 14.46
CA ALA A 212 -13.47 5.69 15.23
C ALA A 212 -14.66 6.58 14.84
N THR A 213 -14.41 7.83 14.47
CA THR A 213 -15.46 8.74 14.01
C THR A 213 -15.65 8.64 12.50
N GLU A 214 -16.87 8.88 12.02
CA GLU A 214 -17.15 8.93 10.58
C GLU A 214 -16.39 10.04 9.88
N ARG A 215 -16.19 11.17 10.58
CA ARG A 215 -15.39 12.29 10.08
C ARG A 215 -13.97 11.84 9.75
N MET A 216 -13.29 11.20 10.70
CA MET A 216 -11.93 10.69 10.47
C MET A 216 -11.89 9.58 9.42
N ARG A 217 -12.90 8.71 9.40
CA ARG A 217 -13.07 7.70 8.33
C ARG A 217 -13.22 8.34 6.94
N ARG A 218 -13.94 9.46 6.79
CA ARG A 218 -13.99 10.22 5.53
C ARG A 218 -12.64 10.87 5.21
N ILE A 219 -11.96 11.45 6.20
CA ILE A 219 -10.62 12.06 6.03
C ILE A 219 -9.62 11.06 5.48
N ILE A 220 -9.60 9.81 5.95
CA ILE A 220 -8.69 8.78 5.43
C ILE A 220 -9.17 8.08 4.16
N ASN A 221 -10.32 8.49 3.62
CA ASN A 221 -11.02 7.88 2.49
C ASN A 221 -11.43 6.40 2.72
N LYS A 222 -12.06 6.15 3.87
CA LYS A 222 -12.63 4.85 4.26
C LYS A 222 -14.04 5.03 4.83
N PRO A 223 -15.02 5.45 4.01
CA PRO A 223 -16.35 5.88 4.48
C PRO A 223 -17.25 4.70 4.86
N ILE A 224 -16.92 4.03 5.96
CA ILE A 224 -17.78 3.02 6.59
C ILE A 224 -18.70 3.77 7.57
N SER A 225 -20.02 3.62 7.47
CA SER A 225 -20.91 4.22 8.47
C SER A 225 -20.78 3.49 9.81
N SER A 226 -21.04 4.19 10.90
CA SER A 226 -20.99 3.59 12.24
C SER A 226 -22.05 2.49 12.39
N GLU A 227 -23.19 2.68 11.73
CA GLU A 227 -24.25 1.68 11.62
C GLU A 227 -23.78 0.40 10.92
N GLN A 228 -23.18 0.52 9.73
CA GLN A 228 -22.63 -0.63 8.99
C GLN A 228 -21.61 -1.41 9.82
N LEU A 229 -20.69 -0.69 10.48
CA LEU A 229 -19.71 -1.30 11.37
C LEU A 229 -20.38 -2.10 12.51
N MET A 230 -21.38 -1.52 13.16
CA MET A 230 -22.08 -2.17 14.27
C MET A 230 -22.95 -3.35 13.82
N GLU A 231 -23.55 -3.28 12.63
CA GLU A 231 -24.28 -4.40 12.02
C GLU A 231 -23.33 -5.58 11.78
N THR A 232 -22.18 -5.34 11.13
CA THR A 232 -21.17 -6.38 10.91
C THR A 232 -20.69 -7.00 12.23
N VAL A 233 -20.46 -6.17 13.25
CA VAL A 233 -20.09 -6.64 14.60
C VAL A 233 -21.15 -7.57 15.20
N ARG A 234 -22.43 -7.20 15.07
CA ARG A 234 -23.55 -8.01 15.56
C ARG A 234 -23.61 -9.36 14.85
N GLU A 235 -23.47 -9.36 13.53
CA GLU A 235 -23.47 -10.59 12.72
C GLU A 235 -22.30 -11.52 13.03
N ILE A 236 -21.12 -10.96 13.34
CA ILE A 236 -19.95 -11.70 13.82
C ILE A 236 -20.26 -12.38 15.16
N TYR A 237 -20.79 -11.64 16.14
CA TYR A 237 -21.08 -12.23 17.45
C TYR A 237 -22.21 -13.27 17.40
N ARG A 238 -23.26 -13.05 16.60
CA ARG A 238 -24.39 -13.99 16.41
C ARG A 238 -23.92 -15.36 15.89
N ARG A 239 -22.87 -15.38 15.09
CA ARG A 239 -22.26 -16.60 14.53
C ARG A 239 -21.20 -17.23 15.45
N GLY A 240 -21.09 -16.77 16.70
CA GLY A 240 -20.32 -17.45 17.74
C GLY A 240 -18.85 -17.03 17.88
N TRP A 241 -18.36 -16.07 17.08
CA TRP A 241 -17.05 -15.47 17.32
C TRP A 241 -17.04 -14.75 18.67
N THR A 242 -16.15 -15.15 19.57
CA THR A 242 -16.11 -14.59 20.93
C THR A 242 -15.23 -13.35 21.06
N THR A 243 -14.30 -13.15 20.11
CA THR A 243 -13.32 -12.04 20.15
C THR A 243 -13.38 -11.22 18.87
N VAL A 244 -13.58 -9.90 18.97
CA VAL A 244 -13.40 -8.96 17.86
C VAL A 244 -12.11 -8.18 18.07
N LYS A 245 -11.24 -8.15 17.06
CA LYS A 245 -10.04 -7.31 17.04
C LYS A 245 -10.31 -6.07 16.18
N LEU A 246 -10.01 -4.89 16.69
CA LEU A 246 -10.20 -3.61 16.01
C LEU A 246 -8.84 -2.96 15.78
N TYR A 247 -8.52 -2.58 14.54
CA TYR A 247 -7.31 -1.82 14.22
C TYR A 247 -7.64 -0.35 13.97
N PHE A 248 -6.87 0.51 14.62
CA PHE A 248 -6.96 1.97 14.56
C PHE A 248 -5.59 2.59 14.35
N MET A 249 -5.59 3.81 13.84
CA MET A 249 -4.45 4.71 13.88
C MET A 249 -4.75 5.91 14.77
N MET A 250 -3.72 6.50 15.34
CA MET A 250 -3.75 7.81 15.99
C MET A 250 -2.70 8.74 15.39
N GLY A 251 -2.90 10.04 15.48
CA GLY A 251 -2.03 11.05 14.84
C GLY A 251 -2.36 11.29 13.37
N LEU A 252 -3.59 10.97 12.95
CA LEU A 252 -4.05 11.24 11.59
C LEU A 252 -4.22 12.76 11.33
N PRO A 253 -4.08 13.23 10.08
CA PRO A 253 -4.30 14.64 9.75
C PRO A 253 -5.69 15.14 10.18
N GLY A 254 -5.73 16.24 10.93
CA GLY A 254 -6.97 16.84 11.42
C GLY A 254 -7.67 16.09 12.55
N GLU A 255 -7.01 15.13 13.20
CA GLU A 255 -7.51 14.41 14.38
C GLU A 255 -7.57 15.31 15.63
N THR A 256 -8.68 15.24 16.37
CA THR A 256 -8.83 15.93 17.67
C THR A 256 -8.74 14.94 18.83
N GLU A 257 -8.64 15.44 20.06
CA GLU A 257 -8.70 14.59 21.25
C GLU A 257 -10.01 13.78 21.33
N ASP A 258 -11.14 14.36 20.90
CA ASP A 258 -12.43 13.69 20.88
C ASP A 258 -12.44 12.48 19.92
N ASP A 259 -11.75 12.57 18.77
CA ASP A 259 -11.62 11.42 17.89
C ASP A 259 -10.80 10.29 18.51
N VAL A 260 -9.76 10.62 19.28
CA VAL A 260 -8.97 9.64 20.03
C VAL A 260 -9.82 9.00 21.13
N ARG A 261 -10.60 9.79 21.86
CA ARG A 261 -11.56 9.29 22.87
C ARG A 261 -12.60 8.37 22.25
N ALA A 262 -13.10 8.71 21.06
CA ALA A 262 -14.07 7.92 20.32
C ALA A 262 -13.58 6.50 19.98
N ILE A 263 -12.26 6.27 19.89
CA ILE A 263 -11.70 4.91 19.74
C ILE A 263 -12.10 4.03 20.92
N ALA A 264 -11.97 4.54 22.14
CA ALA A 264 -12.34 3.80 23.34
C ALA A 264 -13.86 3.63 23.44
N GLU A 265 -14.63 4.65 23.08
CA GLU A 265 -16.10 4.59 23.06
C GLU A 265 -16.62 3.54 22.09
N LEU A 266 -16.07 3.49 20.88
CA LEU A 266 -16.41 2.50 19.87
C LEU A 266 -16.05 1.09 20.33
N ALA A 267 -14.85 0.87 20.89
CA ALA A 267 -14.47 -0.43 21.42
C ALA A 267 -15.41 -0.91 22.55
N ARG A 268 -15.84 0.01 23.43
CA ARG A 268 -16.85 -0.29 24.45
C ARG A 268 -18.22 -0.58 23.83
N ALA A 269 -18.62 0.13 22.78
CA ALA A 269 -19.88 -0.12 22.06
C ALA A 269 -19.90 -1.52 21.42
N VAL A 270 -18.82 -1.90 20.75
CA VAL A 270 -18.61 -3.25 20.20
C VAL A 270 -18.69 -4.31 21.31
N LEU A 271 -18.06 -4.08 22.45
CA LEU A 271 -18.13 -5.01 23.59
C LEU A 271 -19.54 -5.12 24.17
N ARG A 272 -20.27 -4.00 24.30
CA ARG A 272 -21.68 -4.01 24.74
C ARG A 272 -22.54 -4.86 23.81
N GLU A 273 -22.35 -4.72 22.51
CA GLU A 273 -23.07 -5.53 21.52
C GLU A 273 -22.73 -7.02 21.65
N GLY A 274 -21.44 -7.36 21.76
CA GLY A 274 -21.02 -8.73 22.00
C GLY A 274 -21.57 -9.32 23.30
N ARG A 275 -21.67 -8.52 24.38
CA ARG A 275 -22.25 -8.96 25.65
C ARG A 275 -23.76 -9.22 25.57
N ARG A 276 -24.50 -8.45 24.77
CA ARG A 276 -25.93 -8.72 24.51
C ARG A 276 -26.13 -10.08 23.84
N VAL A 277 -25.20 -10.50 22.98
CA VAL A 277 -25.32 -11.75 22.22
C VAL A 277 -24.70 -12.96 22.95
N LEU A 278 -23.51 -12.81 23.55
CA LEU A 278 -22.71 -13.92 24.09
C LEU A 278 -22.47 -13.85 25.60
N GLY A 279 -22.99 -12.82 26.28
CA GLY A 279 -22.75 -12.57 27.69
C GLY A 279 -21.28 -12.25 28.00
N GLY A 280 -20.79 -12.73 29.15
CA GLY A 280 -19.41 -12.48 29.62
C GLY A 280 -18.29 -13.09 28.78
N ARG A 281 -18.62 -13.87 27.74
CA ARG A 281 -17.64 -14.48 26.82
C ARG A 281 -17.10 -13.49 25.77
N ALA A 282 -17.80 -12.39 25.53
CA ALA A 282 -17.41 -11.40 24.53
C ALA A 282 -16.12 -10.67 24.92
N LYS A 283 -15.20 -10.54 23.96
CA LYS A 283 -13.94 -9.82 24.09
C LYS A 283 -13.75 -8.86 22.92
N VAL A 284 -13.10 -7.74 23.18
CA VAL A 284 -12.67 -6.76 22.18
C VAL A 284 -11.21 -6.42 22.40
N HIS A 285 -10.40 -6.56 21.35
CA HIS A 285 -8.99 -6.19 21.36
C HIS A 285 -8.78 -5.01 20.40
N ALA A 286 -8.52 -3.81 20.92
CA ALA A 286 -8.15 -2.66 20.10
C ALA A 286 -6.63 -2.59 19.95
N SER A 287 -6.13 -2.53 18.72
CA SER A 287 -4.74 -2.20 18.42
C SER A 287 -4.72 -0.81 17.81
N VAL A 288 -3.99 0.11 18.44
CA VAL A 288 -3.87 1.48 17.95
C VAL A 288 -2.40 1.75 17.63
N SER A 289 -2.09 2.02 16.37
CA SER A 289 -0.76 2.38 15.92
C SER A 289 -0.64 3.89 15.67
N THR A 290 0.58 4.43 15.79
CA THR A 290 0.87 5.80 15.38
C THR A 290 0.87 5.87 13.85
N PHE A 291 0.15 6.84 13.28
CA PHE A 291 0.17 7.10 11.85
C PHE A 291 1.55 7.63 11.42
N VAL A 292 2.20 6.92 10.50
CA VAL A 292 3.45 7.36 9.86
C VAL A 292 3.16 7.74 8.40
N PRO A 293 3.34 9.00 8.01
CA PRO A 293 3.09 9.40 6.63
C PRO A 293 4.08 8.74 5.66
N LYS A 294 3.57 8.22 4.54
CA LYS A 294 4.35 7.45 3.56
C LYS A 294 4.55 8.21 2.25
N PRO A 295 5.72 8.02 1.59
CA PRO A 295 5.96 8.58 0.26
C PRO A 295 4.90 8.07 -0.73
N HIS A 296 4.63 8.82 -1.80
CA HIS A 296 3.67 8.43 -2.86
C HIS A 296 2.23 8.14 -2.36
N THR A 297 1.85 8.68 -1.21
CA THR A 297 0.47 8.65 -0.71
C THR A 297 -0.13 10.06 -0.68
N PRO A 298 -1.46 10.21 -0.68
CA PRO A 298 -2.08 11.51 -0.44
C PRO A 298 -1.67 12.14 0.89
N PHE A 299 -1.24 11.38 1.89
CA PHE A 299 -0.73 11.92 3.13
C PHE A 299 0.79 12.13 3.16
N GLN A 300 1.51 12.06 2.04
CA GLN A 300 2.94 12.35 2.02
C GLN A 300 3.29 13.76 2.53
N TRP A 301 2.37 14.73 2.39
CA TRP A 301 2.50 16.10 2.93
C TRP A 301 2.19 16.23 4.42
N ALA A 302 1.59 15.22 5.04
CA ALA A 302 1.30 15.27 6.47
C ALA A 302 2.59 15.24 7.31
N THR A 303 2.51 15.86 8.48
CA THR A 303 3.51 15.74 9.54
C THR A 303 3.24 14.50 10.38
N LEU A 304 4.28 14.02 11.07
CA LEU A 304 4.13 13.08 12.16
C LEU A 304 3.94 13.85 13.48
N ASP A 305 3.06 13.38 14.35
CA ASP A 305 2.90 13.94 15.70
C ASP A 305 4.19 13.87 16.51
N THR A 306 4.35 14.80 17.46
CA THR A 306 5.48 14.77 18.40
C THR A 306 5.35 13.57 19.35
N MET A 307 6.50 13.09 19.86
CA MET A 307 6.50 12.00 20.84
C MET A 307 5.65 12.32 22.08
N GLU A 308 5.64 13.58 22.51
CA GLU A 308 4.81 14.04 23.62
C GLU A 308 3.32 13.92 23.31
N ALA A 309 2.88 14.44 22.15
CA ALA A 309 1.48 14.34 21.73
C ALA A 309 1.03 12.87 21.60
N ILE A 310 1.87 12.00 21.03
CA ILE A 310 1.60 10.57 20.93
C ILE A 310 1.44 9.95 22.33
N ARG A 311 2.36 10.24 23.26
CA ARG A 311 2.29 9.71 24.64
C ARG A 311 1.03 10.19 25.37
N THR A 312 0.63 11.44 25.18
CA THR A 312 -0.62 11.99 25.74
C THR A 312 -1.84 11.24 25.21
N LYS A 313 -1.93 11.03 23.89
CA LYS A 313 -3.01 10.23 23.27
C LYS A 313 -3.02 8.78 23.78
N GLN A 314 -1.85 8.15 23.90
CA GLN A 314 -1.73 6.81 24.47
C GLN A 314 -2.18 6.76 25.95
N ALA A 315 -1.84 7.76 26.75
CA ALA A 315 -2.25 7.85 28.15
C ALA A 315 -3.77 7.98 28.30
N LEU A 316 -4.39 8.82 27.45
CA LEU A 316 -5.85 8.92 27.31
C LEU A 316 -6.46 7.54 27.02
N LEU A 317 -5.98 6.85 25.98
CA LEU A 317 -6.51 5.52 25.62
C LEU A 317 -6.32 4.48 26.73
N ARG A 318 -5.18 4.47 27.44
CA ARG A 318 -4.95 3.56 28.59
C ARG A 318 -5.92 3.82 29.74
N ARG A 319 -6.30 5.08 29.97
CA ARG A 319 -7.29 5.45 30.98
C ARG A 319 -8.69 5.00 30.58
N GLU A 320 -9.06 5.23 29.32
CA GLU A 320 -10.40 4.92 28.82
C GLU A 320 -10.62 3.41 28.56
N MET A 321 -9.62 2.68 28.09
CA MET A 321 -9.76 1.27 27.71
C MET A 321 -9.66 0.27 28.87
N ARG A 322 -10.01 0.68 30.08
CA ARG A 322 -10.05 -0.20 31.26
C ARG A 322 -11.34 -1.01 31.31
N GLY A 323 -11.24 -2.28 31.67
CA GLY A 323 -12.42 -3.12 31.96
C GLY A 323 -12.30 -4.56 31.48
N ARG A 324 -13.06 -5.46 32.12
CA ARG A 324 -13.08 -6.88 31.77
C ARG A 324 -13.58 -7.09 30.34
N GLY A 325 -12.79 -7.79 29.52
CA GLY A 325 -13.11 -8.08 28.12
C GLY A 325 -12.60 -7.04 27.12
N LEU A 326 -11.93 -5.98 27.58
CA LEU A 326 -11.19 -5.05 26.71
C LEU A 326 -9.68 -5.36 26.80
N LYS A 327 -9.02 -5.37 25.65
CA LYS A 327 -7.54 -5.36 25.56
C LYS A 327 -7.13 -4.21 24.66
N LEU A 328 -6.16 -3.42 25.09
CA LEU A 328 -5.53 -2.37 24.29
C LEU A 328 -4.09 -2.79 23.97
N SER A 329 -3.71 -2.65 22.70
CA SER A 329 -2.33 -2.77 22.22
C SER A 329 -1.92 -1.45 21.59
N LEU A 330 -0.74 -0.95 21.97
CA LEU A 330 -0.16 0.29 21.47
C LEU A 330 1.27 0.00 21.03
N ASN A 331 1.72 0.60 19.93
CA ASN A 331 3.12 0.51 19.53
C ASN A 331 3.98 1.50 20.33
N ASP A 332 5.29 1.25 20.39
CA ASP A 332 6.22 2.21 20.98
C ASP A 332 6.38 3.42 20.04
N PRO A 333 6.16 4.67 20.51
CA PRO A 333 6.36 5.86 19.68
C PRO A 333 7.76 5.97 19.08
N ARG A 334 8.79 5.40 19.73
CA ARG A 334 10.18 5.39 19.24
C ARG A 334 10.31 4.58 17.95
N GLU A 335 9.60 3.45 17.84
CA GLU A 335 9.56 2.63 16.61
C GLU A 335 8.98 3.46 15.45
N SER A 336 7.92 4.22 15.71
CA SER A 336 7.30 5.08 14.70
C SER A 336 8.22 6.21 14.24
N MET A 337 9.09 6.74 15.11
CA MET A 337 10.10 7.71 14.69
C MET A 337 11.10 7.09 13.73
N VAL A 338 11.65 5.91 14.06
CA VAL A 338 12.58 5.18 13.19
C VAL A 338 11.93 4.85 11.85
N GLU A 339 10.70 4.33 11.88
CA GLU A 339 9.92 4.06 10.66
C GLU A 339 9.74 5.33 9.81
N ALA A 340 9.44 6.47 10.45
CA ALA A 340 9.23 7.72 9.75
C ALA A 340 10.51 8.29 9.14
N TRP A 341 11.65 8.22 9.85
CA TRP A 341 12.95 8.59 9.32
C TRP A 341 13.26 7.76 8.07
N LEU A 342 13.18 6.43 8.17
CA LEU A 342 13.45 5.53 7.05
C LEU A 342 12.49 5.72 5.87
N SER A 343 11.23 6.09 6.14
CA SER A 343 10.22 6.29 5.11
C SER A 343 10.34 7.62 4.37
N ARG A 344 10.80 8.67 5.07
CA ARG A 344 10.77 10.07 4.59
C ARG A 344 12.16 10.67 4.37
N GLY A 345 13.20 9.89 4.60
CA GLY A 345 14.59 10.28 4.44
C GLY A 345 14.97 10.64 3.01
N ASP A 346 16.03 11.44 2.88
CA ASP A 346 16.72 11.70 1.62
C ASP A 346 18.05 10.93 1.56
N ARG A 347 18.87 11.19 0.52
CA ARG A 347 20.16 10.50 0.32
C ARG A 347 21.06 10.54 1.56
N ARG A 348 21.04 11.61 2.35
CA ARG A 348 21.86 11.80 3.56
C ARG A 348 21.53 10.80 4.66
N LEU A 349 20.32 10.22 4.67
CA LEU A 349 19.94 9.21 5.66
C LEU A 349 20.77 7.91 5.51
N ALA A 350 21.39 7.67 4.35
CA ALA A 350 22.28 6.52 4.17
C ALA A 350 23.44 6.50 5.18
N GLU A 351 24.01 7.67 5.50
CA GLU A 351 25.09 7.80 6.49
C GLU A 351 24.58 7.50 7.90
N VAL A 352 23.40 8.02 8.25
CA VAL A 352 22.73 7.74 9.54
C VAL A 352 22.43 6.24 9.68
N ILE A 353 21.88 5.60 8.66
CA ILE A 353 21.56 4.16 8.68
C ILE A 353 22.84 3.34 8.88
N TYR A 354 23.89 3.65 8.10
CA TYR A 354 25.16 2.95 8.19
C TYR A 354 25.79 3.13 9.58
N ARG A 355 25.74 4.35 10.11
CA ARG A 355 26.30 4.66 11.43
C ARG A 355 25.49 4.04 12.57
N ALA A 356 24.16 4.07 12.52
CA ALA A 356 23.31 3.42 13.51
C ALA A 356 23.61 1.91 13.60
N TRP A 357 23.82 1.25 12.45
CA TRP A 357 24.25 -0.16 12.42
C TRP A 357 25.62 -0.37 13.08
N GLN A 358 26.61 0.50 12.81
CA GLN A 358 27.92 0.44 13.46
C GLN A 358 27.81 0.63 14.99
N LEU A 359 26.87 1.44 15.44
CA LEU A 359 26.57 1.68 16.85
C LEU A 359 25.71 0.57 17.49
N GLY A 360 25.36 -0.47 16.74
CA GLY A 360 24.71 -1.69 17.26
C GLY A 360 23.23 -1.84 16.88
N ALA A 361 22.63 -0.92 16.14
CA ALA A 361 21.24 -1.04 15.68
C ALA A 361 21.06 -2.26 14.76
N LYS A 362 20.36 -3.28 15.26
CA LYS A 362 20.08 -4.56 14.59
C LYS A 362 18.78 -5.10 15.11
N PHE A 363 17.94 -5.63 14.21
CA PHE A 363 16.63 -6.20 14.58
C PHE A 363 15.68 -5.20 15.29
N ASP A 364 15.78 -3.89 14.98
CA ASP A 364 14.95 -2.83 15.58
C ASP A 364 13.44 -3.03 15.40
N ALA A 365 13.02 -3.89 14.46
CA ALA A 365 11.62 -4.27 14.26
C ALA A 365 11.05 -5.16 15.39
N TRP A 366 11.92 -5.71 16.25
CA TRP A 366 11.53 -6.42 17.46
C TRP A 366 11.70 -5.49 18.65
N ASN A 367 10.62 -5.24 19.37
CA ASN A 367 10.55 -4.21 20.42
C ASN A 367 11.68 -4.32 21.46
N ASP A 368 12.12 -5.54 21.80
CA ASP A 368 13.17 -5.80 22.78
C ASP A 368 14.60 -5.51 22.27
N HIS A 369 14.75 -5.18 20.99
CA HIS A 369 16.03 -4.92 20.32
C HIS A 369 16.18 -3.49 19.79
N LEU A 370 15.17 -2.62 19.99
CA LEU A 370 15.20 -1.25 19.46
C LEU A 370 16.35 -0.42 20.05
N ALA A 371 17.36 -0.13 19.23
CA ALA A 371 18.53 0.66 19.61
C ALA A 371 18.29 2.17 19.34
N TYR A 372 17.25 2.75 19.93
CA TYR A 372 16.84 4.14 19.64
C TYR A 372 17.96 5.17 19.87
N ASP A 373 18.76 5.01 20.93
CA ASP A 373 19.87 5.94 21.22
C ASP A 373 20.99 5.88 20.18
N ALA A 374 21.21 4.70 19.57
CA ALA A 374 22.17 4.54 18.47
C ALA A 374 21.72 5.34 17.23
N TRP A 375 20.42 5.38 16.94
CA TRP A 375 19.87 6.23 15.89
C TRP A 375 20.07 7.71 16.19
N LEU A 376 19.73 8.17 17.40
CA LEU A 376 19.92 9.57 17.77
C LEU A 376 21.39 9.98 17.74
N GLN A 377 22.30 9.11 18.16
CA GLN A 377 23.74 9.34 18.04
C GLN A 377 24.18 9.42 16.57
N ALA A 378 23.71 8.51 15.72
CA ALA A 378 24.00 8.55 14.29
C ALA A 378 23.52 9.85 13.62
N PHE A 379 22.34 10.36 13.98
CA PHE A 379 21.87 11.68 13.52
C PHE A 379 22.81 12.81 13.94
N ARG A 380 23.21 12.85 15.23
CA ARG A 380 24.15 13.87 15.73
C ARG A 380 25.49 13.82 15.01
N GLU A 381 26.05 12.63 14.82
CA GLU A 381 27.34 12.45 14.16
C GLU A 381 27.29 12.77 12.65
N ALA A 382 26.15 12.56 12.00
CA ALA A 382 25.91 12.96 10.62
C ALA A 382 25.59 14.47 10.47
N GLY A 383 25.46 15.22 11.58
CA GLY A 383 25.07 16.63 11.56
C GLY A 383 23.64 16.87 11.04
N LEU A 384 22.75 15.90 11.24
CA LEU A 384 21.36 15.95 10.78
C LEU A 384 20.40 16.03 11.96
N ASP A 385 19.35 16.85 11.82
CA ASP A 385 18.27 16.91 12.78
C ASP A 385 17.20 15.84 12.46
N PRO A 386 16.89 14.90 13.37
CA PRO A 386 15.83 13.93 13.15
C PRO A 386 14.44 14.58 13.00
N HIS A 387 14.19 15.74 13.63
CA HIS A 387 12.89 16.41 13.59
C HIS A 387 12.60 17.03 12.22
N PHE A 388 13.63 17.49 11.51
CA PHE A 388 13.57 18.00 10.13
C PHE A 388 12.84 17.05 9.17
N TYR A 389 13.03 15.74 9.32
CA TYR A 389 12.46 14.74 8.42
C TYR A 389 10.97 14.45 8.66
N VAL A 390 10.49 14.65 9.90
CA VAL A 390 9.20 14.10 10.36
C VAL A 390 8.17 15.15 10.78
N HIS A 391 8.58 16.22 11.47
CA HIS A 391 7.63 17.22 12.00
C HIS A 391 7.51 18.47 11.14
N ARG A 392 8.49 18.73 10.25
CA ARG A 392 8.46 19.90 9.38
C ARG A 392 7.24 19.85 8.45
N PRO A 393 6.39 20.90 8.42
CA PRO A 393 5.37 21.05 7.40
C PRO A 393 6.01 21.13 6.02
N ARG A 394 5.42 20.44 5.03
CA ARG A 394 5.93 20.41 3.65
C ARG A 394 4.95 21.08 2.71
N PRO A 395 5.33 22.18 2.05
CA PRO A 395 4.52 22.81 1.02
C PRO A 395 4.14 21.84 -0.10
N ILE A 396 3.00 22.09 -0.75
CA ILE A 396 2.47 21.22 -1.80
C ILE A 396 3.39 21.14 -3.02
N ASP A 397 4.17 22.20 -3.28
CA ASP A 397 5.12 22.37 -4.37
C ASP A 397 6.56 21.94 -4.03
N GLU A 398 6.85 21.60 -2.76
CA GLU A 398 8.17 21.13 -2.35
C GLU A 398 8.56 19.84 -3.10
N PRO A 399 9.72 19.77 -3.77
CA PRO A 399 10.17 18.52 -4.39
C PRO A 399 10.50 17.49 -3.31
N PHE A 400 10.09 16.24 -3.53
CA PHE A 400 10.39 15.16 -2.59
C PHE A 400 11.61 14.34 -3.01
N PRO A 401 12.38 13.81 -2.05
CA PRO A 401 13.53 12.93 -2.34
C PRO A 401 13.18 11.71 -3.20
N TRP A 402 11.91 11.29 -3.19
CA TRP A 402 11.39 10.14 -3.93
C TRP A 402 10.69 10.50 -5.26
N ASP A 403 10.65 11.78 -5.66
CA ASP A 403 9.98 12.22 -6.91
C ASP A 403 10.69 11.72 -8.18
N HIS A 404 11.96 11.31 -8.07
CA HIS A 404 12.68 10.66 -9.16
C HIS A 404 12.15 9.26 -9.49
N ILE A 405 11.26 8.70 -8.66
CA ILE A 405 10.57 7.42 -8.88
C ILE A 405 9.10 7.68 -9.23
N SER A 406 8.70 7.23 -10.42
CA SER A 406 7.30 7.25 -10.87
C SER A 406 6.62 5.91 -10.56
N ILE A 407 5.61 5.95 -9.69
CA ILE A 407 4.72 4.80 -9.45
C ILE A 407 3.55 4.72 -10.45
N GLY A 408 3.56 5.57 -11.48
CA GLY A 408 2.48 5.76 -12.45
C GLY A 408 1.25 6.52 -11.92
N VAL A 409 1.11 6.70 -10.61
CA VAL A 409 0.14 7.64 -10.03
C VAL A 409 0.74 9.05 -10.04
N THR A 410 0.01 10.02 -10.57
CA THR A 410 0.51 11.40 -10.70
C THR A 410 0.50 12.15 -9.36
N ARG A 411 1.45 13.08 -9.20
CA ARG A 411 1.48 14.01 -8.07
C ARG A 411 0.18 14.81 -7.97
N GLN A 412 -0.36 15.28 -9.09
CA GLN A 412 -1.64 15.99 -9.14
C GLN A 412 -2.80 15.17 -8.55
N TYR A 413 -2.88 13.87 -8.84
CA TYR A 413 -3.90 12.99 -8.26
C TYR A 413 -3.78 12.93 -6.73
N LEU A 414 -2.55 12.75 -6.23
CA LEU A 414 -2.26 12.68 -4.80
C LEU A 414 -2.57 14.01 -4.10
N THR A 415 -2.16 15.14 -4.68
CA THR A 415 -2.40 16.49 -4.15
C THR A 415 -3.89 16.79 -4.07
N GLN A 416 -4.64 16.47 -5.13
CA GLN A 416 -6.08 16.69 -5.14
C GLN A 416 -6.77 15.88 -4.04
N ASP A 417 -6.33 14.64 -3.81
CA ASP A 417 -6.92 13.79 -2.78
C ASP A 417 -6.50 14.19 -1.35
N TYR A 418 -5.30 14.76 -1.19
CA TYR A 418 -4.88 15.43 0.05
C TYR A 418 -5.80 16.60 0.38
N LEU A 419 -6.05 17.50 -0.57
CA LEU A 419 -6.96 18.66 -0.36
C LEU A 419 -8.39 18.20 -0.03
N TRP A 420 -8.89 17.18 -0.73
CA TRP A 420 -10.19 16.59 -0.43
C TRP A 420 -10.29 16.01 0.98
N SER A 421 -9.19 15.53 1.55
CA SER A 421 -9.17 15.07 2.94
C SER A 421 -9.45 16.22 3.92
N GLN A 422 -8.94 17.42 3.64
CA GLN A 422 -9.15 18.60 4.47
C GLN A 422 -10.61 19.07 4.41
N GLU A 423 -11.27 18.85 3.28
CA GLU A 423 -12.71 19.12 3.06
C GLU A 423 -13.62 17.96 3.53
N GLY A 424 -13.07 16.85 4.02
CA GLY A 424 -13.83 15.65 4.39
C GLY A 424 -14.52 14.94 3.21
N ARG A 425 -14.11 15.23 1.97
CA ARG A 425 -14.64 14.61 0.75
C ARG A 425 -14.00 13.23 0.53
N THR A 426 -14.75 12.34 -0.10
CA THR A 426 -14.32 10.95 -0.35
C THR A 426 -14.31 10.61 -1.84
N ARG A 427 -13.51 9.61 -2.20
CA ARG A 427 -13.52 8.95 -3.51
C ARG A 427 -14.18 7.58 -3.38
N ILE A 428 -15.10 7.30 -4.29
CA ILE A 428 -15.67 5.96 -4.46
C ILE A 428 -14.64 5.03 -5.11
N ASP A 429 -14.96 3.73 -5.17
CA ASP A 429 -14.14 2.74 -5.84
C ASP A 429 -13.88 3.12 -7.30
N CYS A 430 -12.61 3.15 -7.71
CA CYS A 430 -12.23 3.56 -9.06
C CYS A 430 -12.65 2.59 -10.16
N ARG A 431 -13.15 1.39 -9.85
CA ARG A 431 -13.82 0.48 -10.80
C ARG A 431 -15.13 1.05 -11.33
N GLN A 432 -15.83 1.81 -10.49
CA GLN A 432 -17.11 2.41 -10.84
C GLN A 432 -16.92 3.69 -11.66
N ARG A 433 -15.81 4.40 -11.44
CA ARG A 433 -15.49 5.66 -12.13
C ARG A 433 -13.98 5.89 -12.18
N CYS A 434 -13.46 6.19 -13.37
CA CYS A 434 -12.07 6.61 -13.52
C CYS A 434 -11.84 8.00 -12.90
N PHE A 435 -10.80 8.14 -12.10
CA PHE A 435 -10.36 9.42 -11.50
C PHE A 435 -9.03 9.93 -12.08
N ALA A 436 -8.65 9.46 -13.28
CA ALA A 436 -7.46 9.88 -14.00
C ALA A 436 -6.18 9.87 -13.14
N CYS A 437 -5.94 8.78 -12.39
CA CYS A 437 -4.80 8.70 -11.48
C CYS A 437 -3.42 8.69 -12.15
N GLY A 438 -3.34 8.44 -13.47
CA GLY A 438 -2.08 8.38 -14.24
C GLY A 438 -1.69 6.98 -14.71
N ILE A 439 -2.25 5.92 -14.11
CA ILE A 439 -1.88 4.53 -14.42
C ILE A 439 -2.16 4.18 -15.89
N LEU A 440 -3.35 4.52 -16.39
CA LEU A 440 -3.73 4.21 -17.77
C LEU A 440 -2.85 4.91 -18.82
N PRO A 441 -2.59 6.24 -18.75
CA PRO A 441 -1.67 6.86 -19.69
C PRO A 441 -0.21 6.40 -19.51
N THR A 442 0.26 6.15 -18.28
CA THR A 442 1.65 5.72 -18.04
C THR A 442 1.96 4.37 -18.67
N PHE A 443 1.02 3.42 -18.61
CA PHE A 443 1.20 2.05 -19.10
C PHE A 443 0.35 1.74 -20.32
N ASN A 444 0.09 2.76 -21.16
CA ASN A 444 -0.80 2.62 -22.31
C ASN A 444 -0.28 1.60 -23.34
N ALA A 445 1.02 1.61 -23.64
CA ALA A 445 1.64 0.65 -24.56
C ALA A 445 1.48 -0.79 -24.05
N LEU A 446 1.83 -1.03 -22.79
CA LEU A 446 1.70 -2.34 -22.15
C LEU A 446 0.24 -2.84 -22.13
N ARG A 447 -0.72 -1.95 -21.89
CA ARG A 447 -2.15 -2.31 -21.96
C ARG A 447 -2.58 -2.64 -23.38
N TYR A 448 -2.02 -1.97 -24.39
CA TYR A 448 -2.34 -2.22 -25.79
C TYR A 448 -1.78 -3.56 -26.29
N GLU A 449 -0.57 -3.90 -25.86
CA GLU A 449 0.10 -5.17 -26.17
C GLU A 449 -0.56 -6.38 -25.47
N HIS A 450 -1.22 -6.13 -24.33
CA HIS A 450 -1.89 -7.16 -23.53
C HIS A 450 -3.40 -6.85 -23.36
N PRO A 451 -4.19 -6.92 -24.45
CA PRO A 451 -5.63 -6.66 -24.38
C PRO A 451 -6.32 -7.74 -23.53
N GLY A 452 -7.37 -7.34 -22.81
CA GLY A 452 -8.18 -8.22 -21.98
C GLY A 452 -8.64 -7.56 -20.67
N ASP A 453 -9.50 -8.25 -19.92
CA ASP A 453 -10.06 -7.77 -18.64
C ASP A 453 -9.16 -8.11 -17.42
N TYR A 454 -7.85 -8.19 -17.66
CA TYR A 454 -6.87 -8.42 -16.59
C TYR A 454 -6.79 -7.24 -15.64
N TRP A 455 -6.98 -6.02 -16.16
CA TRP A 455 -6.89 -4.78 -15.41
C TRP A 455 -8.27 -4.31 -15.01
N LYS A 456 -8.53 -4.20 -13.71
CA LYS A 456 -9.82 -3.68 -13.21
C LYS A 456 -9.96 -2.16 -13.30
N CYS A 457 -9.09 -1.49 -14.06
CA CYS A 457 -9.29 -0.08 -14.39
C CYS A 457 -10.42 0.05 -15.43
N PRO A 458 -11.42 0.92 -15.20
CA PRO A 458 -12.53 1.09 -16.13
C PRO A 458 -12.01 1.57 -17.49
N GLU A 459 -12.67 1.13 -18.55
CA GLU A 459 -12.36 1.61 -19.89
C GLU A 459 -12.62 3.11 -19.99
N ILE A 460 -11.64 3.85 -20.47
CA ILE A 460 -11.85 5.24 -20.84
C ILE A 460 -12.57 5.21 -22.18
N LYS A 461 -13.89 5.45 -22.19
CA LYS A 461 -14.61 5.75 -23.44
C LYS A 461 -13.84 6.88 -24.13
N ARG A 462 -13.31 6.62 -25.33
CA ARG A 462 -12.64 7.67 -26.11
C ARG A 462 -13.62 8.85 -26.21
N PRO A 463 -13.20 10.10 -25.97
CA PRO A 463 -13.99 11.22 -26.43
C PRO A 463 -14.25 11.00 -27.94
N PRO A 464 -15.47 11.27 -28.45
CA PRO A 464 -15.74 11.11 -29.87
C PRO A 464 -14.63 11.82 -30.64
N LYS A 465 -14.08 11.16 -31.67
CA LYS A 465 -13.05 11.73 -32.53
C LYS A 465 -13.51 13.15 -32.86
N ARG A 466 -12.75 14.16 -32.44
CA ARG A 466 -12.98 15.53 -32.95
C ARG A 466 -12.97 15.39 -34.46
N VAL A 467 -14.09 15.69 -35.08
CA VAL A 467 -14.21 15.78 -36.54
C VAL A 467 -13.02 16.63 -36.98
N PRO A 468 -12.22 16.19 -37.97
CA PRO A 468 -11.12 17.00 -38.47
C PRO A 468 -11.70 18.37 -38.80
N PHE A 469 -11.13 19.43 -38.24
CA PHE A 469 -11.48 20.78 -38.63
C PHE A 469 -11.13 20.87 -40.12
N VAL A 470 -12.13 20.74 -40.99
CA VAL A 470 -11.98 20.96 -42.42
C VAL A 470 -11.56 22.41 -42.55
N ARG A 471 -10.30 22.65 -42.91
CA ARG A 471 -9.89 23.98 -43.36
C ARG A 471 -10.76 24.31 -44.56
N GLY A 472 -11.68 25.25 -44.39
CA GLY A 472 -12.43 25.84 -45.49
C GLY A 472 -11.46 26.44 -46.52
N PRO A 473 -11.85 26.51 -47.80
CA PRO A 473 -10.99 26.99 -48.87
C PRO A 473 -10.59 28.44 -48.60
N VAL A 474 -9.30 28.71 -48.71
CA VAL A 474 -8.75 30.06 -48.69
C VAL A 474 -9.23 30.75 -49.96
N LEU A 475 -10.16 31.70 -49.80
CA LEU A 475 -10.50 32.68 -50.84
C LEU A 475 -9.23 33.46 -51.20
N ARG A 476 -8.72 33.24 -52.41
CA ARG A 476 -7.79 34.15 -53.09
C ARG A 476 -8.57 34.85 -54.21
N GLU A 477 -9.01 36.06 -53.94
CA GLU A 477 -9.34 37.09 -54.93
C GLU A 477 -8.53 38.33 -54.53
N MET A 478 -7.55 38.71 -55.36
CA MET A 478 -7.63 39.72 -56.42
C MET A 478 -7.45 41.17 -55.91
N ALA A 479 -6.25 41.69 -56.13
CA ALA A 479 -5.97 43.08 -56.50
C ALA A 479 -4.63 43.03 -57.27
N LEU A 480 -4.69 42.91 -58.59
CA LEU A 480 -4.70 44.00 -59.58
C LEU A 480 -3.28 44.36 -60.03
N ALA A 481 -3.11 44.22 -61.34
CA ALA A 481 -1.97 44.60 -62.15
C ALA A 481 -1.74 46.12 -62.11
N THR A 482 -0.48 46.50 -62.30
CA THR A 482 0.12 47.36 -63.36
C THR A 482 1.59 47.59 -62.94
N ASP A 483 2.63 47.68 -63.76
CA ASP A 483 2.78 47.73 -65.21
C ASP A 483 4.27 47.57 -65.56
N GLU A 484 4.51 47.28 -66.84
CA GLU A 484 5.70 47.64 -67.64
C GLU A 484 7.03 46.85 -67.50
N GLY A 485 7.42 46.23 -68.62
CA GLY A 485 8.78 45.78 -68.92
C GLY A 485 8.85 44.55 -69.81
#